data_AF-A0A967L8X7-F1
#
_entry.id   AF-A0A967L8X7-F1
#
_cell.length_a   1.000
_cell.length_b   1.000
_cell.length_c   1.000
_cell.angle_alpha   90.00
_cell.angle_beta   90.00
_cell.angle_gamma   90.00
#
_symmetry.space_group_name_H-M   'P 1'
#
loop_
_entity.id
_entity.type
_entity.pdbx_description
1 polymer ?
#
loop_
_entity_poly.entity_id
_entity_poly.type
_entity_poly.pdbx_seq_one_letter_code
_entity_poly.pdbx_strand_id
1 'polypeptide(L)'
;MIDGIGTSSLFDHPHGIALDTAGNVFVADTFNHRIRKIDPDGVVSTFAGTGAAGTTDGNRLTARFSSPVGVAIDSSGNLFVADRDNHRIRRVGTDDNVTTIAGSSAGFIDGVGPDPDATADPGAARFRSPTGVAVDAEGSLVVADQGNHAIRKVAKPIDPADPWEVT
;
A
#
# COMPACT_ATOMS: atom_id res chain seq x y z
N MET A 1 -7.47 -19.19 0.06
CA MET A 1 -8.88 -18.76 -0.11
C MET A 1 -9.20 -18.74 -1.61
N ILE A 2 -10.42 -19.10 -1.98
CA ILE A 2 -10.91 -19.28 -3.36
C ILE A 2 -11.54 -17.98 -3.86
N ASP A 3 -11.20 -17.55 -5.07
CA ASP A 3 -11.83 -16.43 -5.78
C ASP A 3 -13.28 -16.79 -6.18
N GLY A 4 -14.22 -15.84 -6.20
CA GLY A 4 -15.64 -16.14 -6.48
C GLY A 4 -16.60 -14.94 -6.43
N ILE A 5 -17.88 -15.18 -6.77
CA ILE A 5 -18.98 -14.19 -6.76
C ILE A 5 -19.73 -14.23 -5.43
N GLY A 6 -19.97 -13.07 -4.81
CA GLY A 6 -20.86 -12.97 -3.64
C GLY A 6 -20.40 -13.74 -2.39
N THR A 7 -21.32 -13.98 -1.46
CA THR A 7 -21.16 -14.29 -0.01
C THR A 7 -20.29 -15.51 0.38
N SER A 8 -19.56 -16.12 -0.55
CA SER A 8 -18.63 -17.23 -0.29
C SER A 8 -17.14 -16.85 -0.37
N SER A 9 -16.78 -15.58 -0.58
CA SER A 9 -15.39 -15.11 -0.47
C SER A 9 -15.19 -14.24 0.78
N LEU A 10 -14.36 -14.74 1.70
CA LEU A 10 -14.23 -14.31 3.08
C LEU A 10 -13.24 -13.15 3.20
N PHE A 11 -13.72 -11.92 3.32
CA PHE A 11 -12.86 -10.89 3.93
C PHE A 11 -12.59 -11.28 5.38
N ASP A 12 -11.39 -10.97 5.88
CA ASP A 12 -11.02 -11.09 7.28
C ASP A 12 -10.58 -9.72 7.79
N HIS A 13 -11.49 -9.06 8.51
CA HIS A 13 -11.36 -7.68 8.98
C HIS A 13 -11.00 -6.71 7.83
N PRO A 14 -11.87 -6.53 6.82
CA PRO A 14 -11.62 -5.54 5.79
C PRO A 14 -11.68 -4.12 6.39
N HIS A 15 -10.75 -3.24 5.99
CA HIS A 15 -10.67 -1.87 6.50
C HIS A 15 -10.86 -0.82 5.40
N GLY A 16 -9.80 -0.44 4.70
CA GLY A 16 -9.82 0.60 3.68
C GLY A 16 -10.36 0.11 2.34
N ILE A 17 -11.00 1.01 1.61
CA ILE A 17 -11.44 0.79 0.23
C ILE A 17 -11.01 1.94 -0.69
N ALA A 18 -10.78 1.64 -1.96
CA ALA A 18 -10.53 2.62 -3.02
C ALA A 18 -11.25 2.20 -4.30
N LEU A 19 -11.61 3.16 -5.16
CA LEU A 19 -12.25 2.90 -6.45
C LEU A 19 -11.34 3.35 -7.58
N ASP A 20 -11.30 2.57 -8.66
CA ASP A 20 -10.74 3.04 -9.93
C ASP A 20 -11.82 3.65 -10.84
N THR A 21 -11.38 4.24 -11.96
CA THR A 21 -12.26 4.88 -12.94
C THR A 21 -13.13 3.89 -13.73
N ALA A 22 -12.80 2.60 -13.69
CA ALA A 22 -13.60 1.54 -14.29
C ALA A 22 -14.67 1.00 -13.32
N GLY A 23 -14.73 1.53 -12.09
CA GLY A 23 -15.69 1.13 -11.07
C GLY A 23 -15.29 -0.12 -10.29
N ASN A 24 -14.05 -0.58 -10.41
CA ASN A 24 -13.55 -1.65 -9.55
C ASN A 24 -13.29 -1.12 -8.13
N VAL A 25 -13.59 -1.93 -7.12
CA VAL A 25 -13.32 -1.63 -5.71
C VAL A 25 -12.12 -2.43 -5.23
N PHE A 26 -11.15 -1.74 -4.65
CA PHE A 26 -9.97 -2.34 -4.03
C PHE A 26 -10.14 -2.29 -2.52
N VAL A 27 -9.91 -3.42 -1.85
CA VAL A 27 -10.17 -3.59 -0.42
C VAL A 27 -8.91 -4.06 0.27
N ALA A 28 -8.51 -3.39 1.34
CA ALA A 28 -7.52 -3.92 2.26
C ALA A 28 -8.17 -5.01 3.11
N ASP A 29 -7.79 -6.26 2.86
CA ASP A 29 -8.29 -7.45 3.55
C ASP A 29 -7.28 -7.81 4.64
N THR A 30 -7.39 -7.09 5.75
CA THR A 30 -6.30 -6.83 6.69
C THR A 30 -5.73 -8.12 7.28
N PHE A 31 -6.55 -8.99 7.88
CA PHE A 31 -6.04 -10.20 8.50
C PHE A 31 -5.82 -11.36 7.53
N ASN A 32 -6.27 -11.21 6.28
CA ASN A 32 -5.81 -12.07 5.20
C ASN A 32 -4.50 -11.59 4.55
N HIS A 33 -3.90 -10.48 5.00
CA HIS A 33 -2.63 -9.95 4.46
C HIS A 33 -2.65 -9.72 2.94
N ARG A 34 -3.79 -9.26 2.40
CA ARG A 34 -4.03 -9.11 0.96
C ARG A 34 -4.71 -7.79 0.62
N ILE A 35 -4.58 -7.41 -0.63
CA ILE A 35 -5.49 -6.50 -1.30
C ILE A 35 -6.41 -7.30 -2.20
N ARG A 36 -7.72 -7.08 -2.09
CA ARG A 36 -8.75 -7.72 -2.91
C ARG A 36 -9.28 -6.72 -3.93
N LYS A 37 -9.74 -7.23 -5.06
CA LYS A 37 -10.46 -6.47 -6.08
C LYS A 37 -11.86 -7.04 -6.22
N ILE A 38 -12.85 -6.16 -6.26
CA ILE A 38 -14.23 -6.44 -6.62
C ILE A 38 -14.48 -5.73 -7.95
N ASP A 39 -14.88 -6.46 -8.98
CA ASP A 39 -15.28 -5.86 -10.25
C ASP A 39 -16.73 -5.35 -10.24
N PRO A 40 -17.19 -4.61 -11.25
CA PRO A 40 -18.57 -4.11 -11.31
C PRO A 40 -19.65 -5.20 -11.32
N ASP A 41 -19.30 -6.44 -11.70
CA ASP A 41 -20.20 -7.61 -11.66
C ASP A 41 -20.23 -8.27 -10.26
N GLY A 42 -19.43 -7.77 -9.31
CA GLY A 42 -19.35 -8.26 -7.94
C GLY A 42 -18.43 -9.47 -7.75
N VAL A 43 -17.58 -9.79 -8.73
CA VAL A 43 -16.59 -10.87 -8.63
C VAL A 43 -15.44 -10.40 -7.75
N VAL A 44 -15.12 -11.20 -6.72
CA VAL A 44 -13.99 -10.92 -5.83
C VAL A 44 -12.79 -11.77 -6.23
N SER A 45 -11.64 -11.10 -6.41
CA SER A 45 -10.35 -11.72 -6.71
C SER A 45 -9.24 -11.18 -5.81
N THR A 46 -8.13 -11.91 -5.70
CA THR A 46 -6.91 -11.37 -5.09
C THR A 46 -6.22 -10.42 -6.07
N PHE A 47 -6.07 -9.16 -5.68
CA PHE A 47 -5.34 -8.17 -6.49
C PHE A 47 -3.85 -8.20 -6.19
N ALA A 48 -3.47 -8.22 -4.91
CA ALA A 48 -2.08 -8.28 -4.48
C ALA A 48 -1.94 -9.00 -3.13
N GLY A 49 -0.78 -9.62 -2.92
CA GLY A 49 -0.43 -10.32 -1.69
C GLY A 49 -0.68 -11.83 -1.78
N THR A 50 0.26 -12.62 -1.26
CA THR A 50 0.10 -14.08 -1.13
C THR A 50 -0.85 -14.49 0.00
N GLY A 51 -1.10 -13.59 0.95
CA GLY A 51 -1.80 -13.84 2.21
C GLY A 51 -0.95 -14.40 3.35
N ALA A 52 0.35 -14.62 3.12
CA ALA A 52 1.29 -14.80 4.22
C ALA A 52 1.82 -13.43 4.66
N ALA A 53 1.85 -13.19 5.97
CA ALA A 53 2.44 -12.00 6.54
C ALA A 53 3.93 -11.88 6.15
N GLY A 54 4.38 -10.67 5.84
CA GLY A 54 5.79 -10.37 5.53
C GLY A 54 5.96 -9.06 4.77
N THR A 55 7.20 -8.77 4.36
CA THR A 55 7.58 -7.48 3.77
C THR A 55 8.07 -7.58 2.33
N THR A 56 7.91 -8.73 1.68
CA THR A 56 8.49 -9.02 0.36
C THR A 56 7.88 -8.10 -0.72
N ASP A 57 8.72 -7.33 -1.40
CA ASP A 57 8.41 -6.59 -2.63
C ASP A 57 8.53 -7.49 -3.88
N GLY A 58 8.18 -6.98 -5.06
CA GLY A 58 8.22 -7.69 -6.35
C GLY A 58 6.83 -7.88 -6.96
N ASN A 59 6.64 -8.87 -7.83
CA ASN A 59 5.35 -9.09 -8.50
C ASN A 59 4.19 -9.17 -7.48
N ARG A 60 3.08 -8.48 -7.75
CA ARG A 60 1.98 -8.27 -6.81
C ARG A 60 1.34 -9.53 -6.27
N LEU A 61 1.35 -10.64 -7.03
CA LEU A 61 0.79 -11.92 -6.56
C LEU A 61 1.77 -12.70 -5.66
N THR A 62 3.05 -12.35 -5.68
CA THR A 62 4.10 -12.96 -4.84
C THR A 62 4.55 -12.08 -3.68
N ALA A 63 4.25 -10.78 -3.74
CA ALA A 63 4.51 -9.83 -2.67
C ALA A 63 3.83 -10.24 -1.35
N ARG A 64 4.37 -9.73 -0.24
CA ARG A 64 3.82 -9.95 1.10
C ARG A 64 3.58 -8.61 1.78
N PHE A 65 2.43 -8.55 2.44
CA PHE A 65 2.00 -7.46 3.31
C PHE A 65 1.83 -8.01 4.74
N SER A 66 1.73 -7.14 5.73
CA SER A 66 1.40 -7.49 7.11
C SER A 66 0.33 -6.54 7.64
N SER A 67 -0.92 -7.02 7.68
CA SER A 67 -2.09 -6.27 8.10
C SER A 67 -2.26 -4.95 7.32
N PRO A 68 -2.38 -4.98 5.99
CA PRO A 68 -2.65 -3.76 5.23
C PRO A 68 -3.98 -3.14 5.67
N VAL A 69 -4.04 -1.81 5.83
CA VAL A 69 -5.24 -1.12 6.36
C VAL A 69 -5.79 -0.10 5.37
N GLY A 70 -5.03 0.93 5.04
CA GLY A 70 -5.45 1.98 4.11
C GLY A 70 -5.06 1.64 2.68
N VAL A 71 -5.94 2.00 1.75
CA VAL A 71 -5.68 1.95 0.32
C VAL A 71 -6.13 3.24 -0.35
N ALA A 72 -5.40 3.70 -1.37
CA ALA A 72 -5.78 4.81 -2.23
C ALA A 72 -5.24 4.59 -3.64
N ILE A 73 -5.90 5.14 -4.65
CA ILE A 73 -5.51 5.00 -6.06
C ILE A 73 -5.22 6.40 -6.63
N ASP A 74 -4.11 6.55 -7.34
CA ASP A 74 -3.84 7.78 -8.08
C ASP A 74 -4.52 7.79 -9.46
N SER A 75 -4.51 8.95 -10.13
CA SER A 75 -5.07 9.12 -11.47
C SER A 75 -4.39 8.27 -12.56
N SER A 76 -3.20 7.72 -12.27
CA SER A 76 -2.46 6.83 -13.17
C SER A 76 -2.77 5.35 -12.92
N GLY A 77 -3.58 5.03 -11.91
CA GLY A 77 -3.96 3.66 -11.56
C GLY A 77 -2.99 2.95 -10.61
N ASN A 78 -2.03 3.65 -10.00
CA ASN A 78 -1.19 3.06 -8.97
C ASN A 78 -1.97 2.99 -7.65
N LEU A 79 -1.91 1.83 -6.98
CA LEU A 79 -2.54 1.62 -5.67
C LEU A 79 -1.49 1.81 -4.57
N PHE A 80 -1.76 2.70 -3.62
CA PHE A 80 -0.95 2.91 -2.44
C PHE A 80 -1.57 2.20 -1.24
N VAL A 81 -0.74 1.52 -0.45
CA VAL A 81 -1.15 0.67 0.65
C VAL A 81 -0.41 1.08 1.91
N ALA A 82 -1.14 1.36 2.99
CA ALA A 82 -0.58 1.45 4.32
C ALA A 82 -0.41 0.04 4.88
N ASP A 83 0.82 -0.46 4.85
CA ASP A 83 1.21 -1.80 5.29
C ASP A 83 1.55 -1.73 6.79
N ARG A 84 0.48 -1.73 7.60
CA ARG A 84 0.47 -1.20 8.96
C ARG A 84 1.49 -1.87 9.87
N ASP A 85 1.48 -3.19 9.95
CA ASP A 85 2.35 -3.90 10.90
C ASP A 85 3.80 -3.98 10.40
N ASN A 86 4.03 -3.67 9.11
CA ASN A 86 5.35 -3.50 8.55
C ASN A 86 5.89 -2.07 8.65
N HIS A 87 5.10 -1.10 9.13
CA HIS A 87 5.52 0.30 9.27
C HIS A 87 5.91 0.97 7.94
N ARG A 88 5.21 0.61 6.86
CA ARG A 88 5.55 1.01 5.49
C ARG A 88 4.37 1.54 4.72
N ILE A 89 4.67 2.37 3.73
CA ILE A 89 3.80 2.69 2.62
C ILE A 89 4.33 1.96 1.38
N ARG A 90 3.45 1.18 0.76
CA ARG A 90 3.78 0.33 -0.39
C ARG A 90 2.98 0.83 -1.60
N ARG A 91 3.57 0.76 -2.79
CA ARG A 91 2.91 1.06 -4.07
C ARG A 91 2.75 -0.24 -4.84
N VAL A 92 1.55 -0.55 -5.33
CA VAL A 92 1.30 -1.52 -6.38
C VAL A 92 1.21 -0.74 -7.69
N GLY A 93 2.25 -0.85 -8.52
CA GLY A 93 2.33 -0.17 -9.80
C GLY A 93 1.47 -0.83 -10.88
N THR A 94 1.24 -0.08 -11.96
CA THR A 94 0.56 -0.59 -13.17
C THR A 94 1.39 -1.61 -13.96
N ASP A 95 2.67 -1.76 -13.59
CA ASP A 95 3.60 -2.79 -14.03
C ASP A 95 3.47 -4.11 -13.24
N ASP A 96 2.41 -4.24 -12.43
CA ASP A 96 2.13 -5.36 -11.54
C ASP A 96 3.19 -5.58 -10.44
N ASN A 97 4.04 -4.60 -10.14
CA ASN A 97 5.04 -4.71 -9.06
C ASN A 97 4.61 -3.98 -7.79
N VAL A 98 4.93 -4.57 -6.65
CA VAL A 98 4.85 -3.95 -5.33
C VAL A 98 6.23 -3.45 -4.95
N THR A 99 6.31 -2.16 -4.61
CA THR A 99 7.53 -1.52 -4.09
C THR A 99 7.26 -0.82 -2.77
N THR A 100 8.22 -0.87 -1.85
CA THR A 100 8.24 0.01 -0.67
C THR A 100 8.68 1.40 -1.11
N ILE A 101 7.84 2.41 -0.88
CA ILE A 101 8.16 3.81 -1.24
C ILE A 101 8.54 4.65 -0.02
N ALA A 102 8.11 4.27 1.19
CA ALA A 102 8.48 4.96 2.41
C ALA A 102 8.31 4.06 3.64
N GLY A 103 9.11 4.31 4.67
CA GLY A 103 9.11 3.52 5.91
C GLY A 103 10.01 2.29 5.84
N SER A 104 10.49 1.83 6.99
CA SER A 104 11.38 0.67 7.11
C SER A 104 11.06 -0.17 8.34
N SER A 105 11.15 0.47 9.51
CA SER A 105 10.87 -0.07 10.84
C SER A 105 10.09 0.97 11.67
N ALA A 106 9.55 0.53 12.81
CA ALA A 106 8.79 1.39 13.70
C ALA A 106 9.61 2.61 14.18
N GLY A 107 9.07 3.81 14.03
CA GLY A 107 9.70 5.04 14.52
C GLY A 107 9.01 6.29 13.99
N PHE A 108 9.56 7.46 14.32
CA PHE A 108 9.08 8.76 13.87
C PHE A 108 10.27 9.56 13.33
N ILE A 109 10.63 9.30 12.08
CA ILE A 109 11.77 9.92 11.40
C ILE A 109 11.33 10.38 10.02
N ASP A 110 11.55 11.65 9.72
CA ASP A 110 11.43 12.25 8.39
C ASP A 110 12.66 11.94 7.54
N GLY A 111 12.50 12.07 6.22
CA GLY A 111 13.56 11.83 5.25
C GLY A 111 13.11 10.94 4.09
N VAL A 112 14.10 10.48 3.34
CA VAL A 112 13.88 9.68 2.12
C VAL A 112 13.41 8.26 2.45
N GLY A 113 12.56 7.71 1.58
CA GLY A 113 12.31 6.28 1.46
C GLY A 113 13.48 5.54 0.79
N PRO A 114 13.31 4.25 0.48
CA PRO A 114 14.30 3.47 -0.27
C PRO A 114 14.63 4.14 -1.62
N ASP A 115 15.92 4.32 -1.89
CA ASP A 115 16.42 4.69 -3.23
C ASP A 115 16.23 3.51 -4.21
N PRO A 116 15.47 3.67 -5.31
CA PRO A 116 15.23 2.62 -6.31
C PRO A 116 16.50 2.09 -7.00
N ASP A 117 17.55 2.91 -7.11
CA ASP A 117 18.79 2.59 -7.83
C ASP A 117 19.89 2.08 -6.88
N ALA A 118 19.75 2.29 -5.57
CA ALA A 118 20.71 1.85 -4.58
C ALA A 118 20.52 0.37 -4.19
N THR A 119 21.63 -0.37 -4.12
CA THR A 119 21.59 -1.74 -3.58
C THR A 119 21.44 -1.70 -2.06
N ALA A 120 20.34 -2.27 -1.56
CA ALA A 120 20.09 -2.48 -0.13
C ALA A 120 19.94 -1.20 0.70
N ASP A 121 19.32 -0.16 0.15
CA ASP A 121 18.90 1.01 0.90
C ASP A 121 17.46 0.85 1.43
N PRO A 122 17.24 0.77 2.76
CA PRO A 122 15.90 0.73 3.34
C PRO A 122 15.22 2.10 3.44
N GLY A 123 15.92 3.20 3.08
CA GLY A 123 15.50 4.56 3.35
C GLY A 123 15.67 4.96 4.82
N ALA A 124 15.61 6.27 5.07
CA ALA A 124 15.72 6.85 6.41
C ALA A 124 14.36 7.00 7.12
N ALA A 125 13.30 7.23 6.35
CA ALA A 125 11.97 7.49 6.89
C ALA A 125 11.45 6.33 7.75
N ARG A 126 10.81 6.66 8.88
CA ARG A 126 10.17 5.68 9.78
C ARG A 126 8.76 6.12 10.13
N PHE A 127 7.82 5.20 10.04
CA PHE A 127 6.44 5.33 10.51
C PHE A 127 6.20 4.43 11.72
N ARG A 128 5.10 4.63 12.43
CA ARG A 128 4.60 3.72 13.45
C ARG A 128 3.14 3.37 13.17
N SER A 129 2.93 2.18 12.60
CA SER A 129 1.60 1.63 12.31
C SER A 129 0.74 2.58 11.45
N PRO A 130 1.21 2.97 10.25
CA PRO A 130 0.43 3.84 9.38
C PRO A 130 -0.91 3.19 9.03
N THR A 131 -1.98 3.97 8.97
CA THR A 131 -3.34 3.45 8.74
C THR A 131 -3.99 4.05 7.49
N GLY A 132 -4.34 5.33 7.52
CA GLY A 132 -4.94 6.04 6.40
C GLY A 132 -3.90 6.47 5.39
N VAL A 133 -4.23 6.37 4.10
CA VAL A 133 -3.47 6.94 2.99
C VAL A 133 -4.46 7.65 2.06
N ALA A 134 -4.12 8.85 1.63
CA ALA A 134 -4.83 9.60 0.60
C ALA A 134 -3.81 10.13 -0.41
N VAL A 135 -4.23 10.29 -1.67
CA VAL A 135 -3.40 10.81 -2.77
C VAL A 135 -3.90 12.22 -3.11
N ASP A 136 -2.99 13.17 -3.30
CA ASP A 136 -3.32 14.51 -3.80
C ASP A 136 -3.33 14.58 -5.34
N ALA A 137 -3.66 15.75 -5.91
CA ALA A 137 -3.79 15.91 -7.36
C ALA A 137 -2.46 15.70 -8.11
N GLU A 138 -1.34 15.93 -7.42
CA GLU A 138 0.02 15.77 -7.93
C GLU A 138 0.56 14.34 -7.76
N GLY A 139 -0.16 13.49 -7.01
CA GLY A 139 0.21 12.10 -6.74
C GLY A 139 1.09 11.91 -5.50
N SER A 140 1.30 12.95 -4.70
CA SER A 140 1.90 12.79 -3.36
C SER A 140 0.85 12.25 -2.39
N LEU A 141 1.32 11.72 -1.26
CA LEU A 141 0.46 11.07 -0.28
C LEU A 141 0.33 11.88 1.00
N VAL A 142 -0.82 11.78 1.64
CA VAL A 142 -1.03 12.14 3.03
C VAL A 142 -1.32 10.86 3.81
N VAL A 143 -0.54 10.62 4.86
CA VAL A 143 -0.55 9.38 5.61
C VAL A 143 -0.88 9.65 7.07
N ALA A 144 -1.84 8.91 7.62
CA ALA A 144 -2.08 8.88 9.05
C ALA A 144 -1.07 7.94 9.72
N ASP A 145 -0.06 8.52 10.35
CA ASP A 145 0.98 7.82 11.10
C ASP A 145 0.49 7.55 12.54
N GLN A 146 -0.48 6.63 12.64
CA GLN A 146 -1.34 6.43 13.81
C GLN A 146 -0.55 6.32 15.12
N GLY A 147 0.48 5.48 15.15
CA GLY A 147 1.26 5.21 16.36
C GLY A 147 2.19 6.33 16.77
N ASN A 148 2.35 7.36 15.92
CA ASN A 148 3.06 8.59 16.21
C ASN A 148 2.12 9.79 16.40
N HIS A 149 0.80 9.59 16.37
CA HIS A 149 -0.21 10.65 16.53
C HIS A 149 -0.04 11.79 15.50
N ALA A 150 0.43 11.48 14.29
CA ALA A 150 0.78 12.46 13.28
C ALA A 150 0.07 12.19 11.94
N ILE A 151 -0.10 13.25 11.17
CA ILE A 151 -0.39 13.19 9.74
C ILE A 151 0.86 13.64 9.01
N ARG A 152 1.34 12.86 8.06
CA ARG A 152 2.62 13.09 7.38
C ARG A 152 2.45 13.09 5.88
N LYS A 153 3.23 13.92 5.19
CA LYS A 153 3.24 13.97 3.73
C LYS A 153 4.32 13.04 3.20
N VAL A 154 4.00 12.26 2.18
CA VAL A 154 4.98 11.50 1.39
C VAL A 154 5.00 12.13 0.00
N ALA A 155 6.00 12.97 -0.25
CA ALA A 155 6.16 13.69 -1.50
C ALA A 155 6.59 12.73 -2.62
N LYS A 156 5.83 12.77 -3.72
CA LYS A 156 6.20 12.08 -4.95
C LYS A 156 7.43 12.75 -5.56
N PRO A 157 8.47 12.00 -5.92
CA PRO A 157 9.65 12.56 -6.56
C PRO A 157 9.31 13.04 -7.97
N ILE A 158 10.02 14.08 -8.42
CA ILE A 158 9.88 14.61 -9.79
C ILE A 158 10.56 13.65 -10.77
N ASP A 159 11.76 13.19 -10.43
CA ASP A 159 12.46 12.13 -11.14
C ASP A 159 12.08 10.76 -10.55
N PRO A 160 11.55 9.81 -11.34
CA PRO A 160 11.27 8.46 -10.84
C PRO A 160 12.47 7.69 -10.27
N ALA A 161 13.70 8.12 -10.58
CA ALA A 161 14.94 7.58 -10.00
C ALA A 161 15.21 8.09 -8.57
N ASP A 162 14.63 9.22 -8.18
CA ASP A 162 14.79 9.75 -6.83
C ASP A 162 13.85 9.02 -5.83
N PRO A 163 14.26 8.87 -4.55
CA PRO A 163 13.38 8.33 -3.52
C PRO A 163 12.23 9.30 -3.17
N TRP A 164 11.14 8.74 -2.64
CA TRP A 164 10.06 9.55 -2.06
C TRP A 164 10.52 10.18 -0.75
N GLU A 165 10.06 11.39 -0.45
CA GLU A 165 10.43 12.07 0.81
C GLU A 165 9.26 12.16 1.78
N VAL A 166 9.51 11.88 3.05
CA VAL A 166 8.52 12.04 4.12
C VAL A 166 8.81 13.28 4.95
N THR A 167 7.79 14.11 5.15
CA THR A 167 7.80 15.34 5.95
C THR A 167 6.55 15.48 6.82
#